data_AF-G5HK60-F1
#
_entry.id   AF-G5HK60-F1
#
_cell.length_a   1.000
_cell.length_b   1.000
_cell.length_c   1.000
_cell.angle_alpha   90.00
_cell.angle_beta   90.00
_cell.angle_gamma   90.00
#
_symmetry.space_group_name_H-M   'P 1'
#
loop_
_entity.id
_entity.type
_entity.pdbx_description
1 polymer ?
#
loop_
_entity_poly.entity_id
_entity_poly.type
_entity_poly.pdbx_seq_one_letter_code
_entity_poly.pdbx_strand_id
1 'polypeptide(L)'
;MKGGKFGHAYLKRLFLAFYIPFAVNIPLSAYAWYKGVWPGTEEMGGLPRNAALIVILGISWVIWMAYQILPRKKDVFASWRITVMEGGRSLCYAALYGFCAQSVIFLKLYPGLMDRLGDSRVLWINGIYAAVMLFILLWNGILRMFLTSKRLRLRTRILMLLAMWIPAVNLLVLLHAMRLVHEEYDFECYKESVRRVRAESDLCSTKYPLLLVHGVGFRDLRYFNYWGRIPRELARYGASVYYGNQEAFATVAWNAGDIRKKIEQIVEETGCGKVNIIAHSKGGLDSRFAISKLGAAPMVASLTTINTPHRGCRFVDYACRLPEGLYRTIARGFDYWFGRFGDSHPDFYTATHQFSTESSRVFNEDVPDMPGIYYQSYTSLMKDFLSDPLLWFPYLLIQAVDGANDGLVTPESAMWGDFRGIVTNQKHRGISHGDMIDLKREDYRGFDVVEFYVKLVEELKNRGF
;
A
#
# COMPACT_ATOMS: atom_id res chain seq x y z
N MET A 1 25.44 16.89 4.06
CA MET A 1 25.43 15.43 3.75
C MET A 1 25.66 15.09 2.26
N LYS A 2 26.58 15.77 1.54
CA LYS A 2 26.88 15.44 0.12
C LYS A 2 28.12 14.55 -0.08
N GLY A 3 28.99 14.38 0.94
CA GLY A 3 30.25 13.63 0.83
C GLY A 3 30.12 12.09 0.78
N GLY A 4 29.08 11.51 1.41
CA GLY A 4 28.94 10.04 1.49
C GLY A 4 28.52 9.34 0.19
N LYS A 5 27.77 10.03 -0.69
CA LYS A 5 27.29 9.43 -1.95
C LYS A 5 28.40 9.26 -2.99
N PHE A 6 29.38 10.16 -3.02
CA PHE A 6 30.51 10.10 -3.94
C PHE A 6 31.46 8.94 -3.60
N GLY A 7 31.80 8.75 -2.33
CA GLY A 7 32.65 7.64 -1.88
C GLY A 7 32.02 6.26 -2.16
N HIS A 8 30.71 6.12 -1.95
CA HIS A 8 30.01 4.85 -2.17
C HIS A 8 29.89 4.48 -3.66
N ALA A 9 29.65 5.46 -4.53
CA ALA A 9 29.62 5.26 -5.99
C ALA A 9 31.02 4.89 -6.53
N TYR A 10 32.07 5.53 -6.01
CA TYR A 10 33.45 5.21 -6.36
C TYR A 10 33.85 3.80 -5.92
N LEU A 11 33.56 3.41 -4.68
CA LEU A 11 33.83 2.05 -4.19
C LEU A 11 33.12 0.98 -5.03
N LYS A 12 31.86 1.22 -5.41
CA LYS A 12 31.09 0.27 -6.25
C LYS A 12 31.72 0.12 -7.65
N ARG A 13 32.22 1.22 -8.23
CA ARG A 13 32.92 1.19 -9.51
C ARG A 13 34.25 0.44 -9.41
N LEU A 14 35.03 0.67 -8.35
CA LEU A 14 36.26 -0.07 -8.09
C LEU A 14 36.00 -1.57 -7.90
N PHE A 15 34.97 -1.93 -7.13
CA PHE A 15 34.56 -3.31 -6.94
C PHE A 15 34.21 -3.99 -8.28
N LEU A 16 33.36 -3.36 -9.09
CA LEU A 16 33.02 -3.89 -10.41
C LEU A 16 34.24 -3.97 -11.33
N ALA A 17 35.10 -2.95 -11.32
CA ALA A 17 36.24 -2.86 -12.22
C ALA A 17 37.33 -3.89 -11.93
N PHE A 18 37.61 -4.16 -10.66
CA PHE A 18 38.74 -5.00 -10.25
C PHE A 18 38.33 -6.36 -9.71
N TYR A 19 37.32 -6.40 -8.83
CA TYR A 19 36.97 -7.63 -8.13
C TYR A 19 36.22 -8.61 -9.02
N ILE A 20 35.24 -8.17 -9.83
CA ILE A 20 34.48 -9.09 -10.70
C ILE A 20 35.40 -9.81 -11.70
N PRO A 21 36.28 -9.13 -12.46
CA PRO A 21 37.25 -9.80 -13.32
C PRO A 21 38.19 -10.72 -12.56
N PHE A 22 38.65 -10.34 -11.36
CA PHE A 22 39.49 -11.21 -10.54
C PHE A 22 38.75 -12.49 -10.10
N ALA A 23 37.54 -12.35 -9.56
CA ALA A 23 36.75 -13.45 -9.01
C ALA A 23 36.42 -14.52 -10.07
N VAL A 24 36.15 -14.10 -11.31
CA VAL A 24 35.85 -15.04 -12.40
C VAL A 24 37.10 -15.65 -13.03
N ASN A 25 38.30 -15.16 -12.69
CA ASN A 25 39.59 -15.71 -13.13
C ASN A 25 40.41 -16.29 -11.96
N ILE A 26 39.74 -16.72 -10.88
CA ILE A 26 40.37 -17.34 -9.71
C ILE A 26 41.24 -18.56 -10.09
N PRO A 27 40.78 -19.53 -10.90
CA PRO A 27 41.60 -20.70 -11.27
C PRO A 27 42.90 -20.32 -11.97
N LEU A 28 42.85 -19.37 -12.91
CA LEU A 28 44.02 -18.87 -13.61
C LEU A 28 44.98 -18.12 -12.68
N SER A 29 44.44 -17.28 -11.79
CA SER A 29 45.22 -16.51 -10.82
C SER A 29 45.93 -17.42 -9.82
N ALA A 30 45.22 -18.44 -9.32
CA ALA A 30 45.78 -19.45 -8.42
C ALA A 30 46.86 -20.30 -9.09
N TYR A 31 46.68 -20.67 -10.36
CA TYR A 31 47.68 -21.41 -11.12
C TYR A 31 48.94 -20.57 -11.41
N ALA A 32 48.76 -19.30 -11.79
CA ALA A 32 49.87 -18.36 -11.99
C ALA A 32 50.65 -18.11 -10.68
N TRP A 33 49.94 -18.03 -9.54
CA TRP A 33 50.55 -17.94 -8.21
C TRP A 33 51.35 -19.19 -7.85
N TYR A 34 50.81 -20.38 -8.10
CA TYR A 34 51.49 -21.64 -7.85
C TYR A 34 52.77 -21.79 -8.68
N LYS A 35 52.74 -21.36 -9.95
CA LYS A 35 53.88 -21.37 -10.87
C LYS A 35 54.92 -20.28 -10.59
N GLY A 36 54.68 -19.38 -9.63
CA GLY A 36 55.61 -18.29 -9.32
C GLY A 36 55.70 -17.20 -10.40
N VAL A 37 54.74 -17.18 -11.34
CA VAL A 37 54.65 -16.16 -12.41
C VAL A 37 53.97 -14.89 -11.89
N TRP A 38 53.36 -14.95 -10.71
CA TRP A 38 52.67 -13.83 -10.09
C TRP A 38 53.67 -12.82 -9.49
N PRO A 39 53.53 -11.51 -9.78
CA PRO A 39 54.45 -10.48 -9.28
C PRO A 39 54.59 -10.51 -7.75
N GLY A 40 55.83 -10.55 -7.24
CA GLY A 40 56.13 -10.51 -5.80
C GLY A 40 56.08 -11.85 -5.05
N THR A 41 55.91 -12.97 -5.77
CA THR A 41 55.94 -14.32 -5.16
C THR A 41 57.31 -15.00 -5.17
N GLU A 42 58.32 -14.34 -5.74
CA GLU A 42 59.68 -14.86 -5.96
C GLU A 42 60.49 -15.04 -4.65
N GLU A 43 60.19 -14.25 -3.61
CA GLU A 43 60.91 -14.24 -2.32
C GLU A 43 60.21 -15.02 -1.19
N MET A 44 59.00 -15.55 -1.43
CA MET A 44 58.23 -16.26 -0.40
C MET A 44 58.50 -17.76 -0.39
N GLY A 45 58.82 -18.32 0.78
CA GLY A 45 58.91 -19.77 0.99
C GLY A 45 57.61 -20.51 0.62
N GLY A 46 57.70 -21.78 0.21
CA GLY A 46 56.56 -22.53 -0.35
C GLY A 46 55.35 -22.67 0.60
N LEU A 47 55.60 -22.85 1.89
CA LEU A 47 54.55 -23.02 2.91
C LEU A 47 53.79 -21.71 3.22
N PRO A 48 54.45 -20.57 3.52
CA PRO A 48 53.75 -19.29 3.68
C PRO A 48 53.07 -18.81 2.39
N ARG A 49 53.66 -19.08 1.22
CA ARG A 49 53.08 -18.75 -0.09
C ARG A 49 51.75 -19.46 -0.35
N ASN A 50 51.65 -20.74 0.01
CA ASN A 50 50.44 -21.54 -0.15
C ASN A 50 49.37 -21.16 0.87
N ALA A 51 49.76 -20.89 2.12
CA ALA A 51 48.84 -20.42 3.16
C ALA A 51 48.20 -19.07 2.78
N ALA A 52 48.99 -18.13 2.26
CA ALA A 52 48.49 -16.84 1.78
C ALA A 52 47.46 -17.01 0.65
N LEU A 53 47.72 -17.91 -0.31
CA LEU A 53 46.79 -18.19 -1.40
C LEU A 53 45.45 -18.70 -0.88
N ILE A 54 45.45 -19.67 0.05
CA ILE A 54 44.22 -20.23 0.64
C ILE A 54 43.39 -19.12 1.32
N VAL A 55 44.04 -18.25 2.08
CA VAL A 55 43.35 -17.12 2.75
C VAL A 55 42.74 -16.17 1.74
N ILE A 56 43.47 -15.79 0.69
CA ILE A 56 42.96 -14.90 -0.36
C ILE A 56 41.76 -15.52 -1.08
N LEU A 57 41.85 -16.80 -1.44
CA LEU A 57 40.75 -17.53 -2.09
C LEU A 57 39.53 -17.64 -1.18
N GLY A 58 39.72 -17.93 0.10
CA GLY A 58 38.65 -17.97 1.10
C GLY A 58 37.94 -16.63 1.26
N ILE A 59 38.70 -15.53 1.40
CA ILE A 59 38.15 -14.17 1.49
C ILE A 59 37.40 -13.81 0.22
N SER A 60 37.99 -14.07 -0.95
CA SER A 60 37.33 -13.82 -2.23
C SER A 60 36.03 -14.62 -2.34
N TRP A 61 36.02 -15.89 -1.94
CA TRP A 61 34.79 -16.68 -1.98
C TRP A 61 33.69 -16.12 -1.06
N VAL A 62 34.04 -15.69 0.15
CA VAL A 62 33.10 -15.06 1.08
C VAL A 62 32.53 -13.76 0.50
N ILE A 63 33.36 -12.92 -0.11
CA ILE A 63 32.91 -11.69 -0.78
C ILE A 63 31.97 -12.02 -1.94
N TRP A 64 32.28 -13.04 -2.74
CA TRP A 64 31.42 -13.50 -3.83
C TRP A 64 30.05 -13.95 -3.33
N MET A 65 30.02 -14.79 -2.29
CA MET A 65 28.77 -15.28 -1.70
C MET A 65 27.96 -14.15 -1.08
N ALA A 66 28.60 -13.24 -0.34
CA ALA A 66 27.94 -12.07 0.23
C ALA A 66 27.33 -11.18 -0.86
N TYR A 67 28.05 -10.97 -1.97
CA TYR A 67 27.55 -10.20 -3.11
C TYR A 67 26.39 -10.89 -3.83
N GLN A 68 26.43 -12.22 -3.98
CA GLN A 68 25.34 -13.00 -4.57
C GLN A 68 24.06 -12.94 -3.73
N ILE A 69 24.17 -12.92 -2.39
CA ILE A 69 23.02 -12.89 -1.49
C ILE A 69 22.49 -11.46 -1.36
N LEU A 70 23.36 -10.50 -1.03
CA LEU A 70 23.01 -9.12 -0.73
C LEU A 70 23.84 -8.12 -1.57
N PRO A 71 23.57 -8.03 -2.89
CA PRO A 71 24.34 -7.16 -3.80
C PRO A 71 24.15 -5.67 -3.52
N ARG A 72 23.09 -5.30 -2.78
CA ARG A 72 22.74 -3.93 -2.44
C ARG A 72 22.27 -3.86 -0.99
N LYS A 73 22.76 -2.86 -0.25
CA LYS A 73 22.27 -2.54 1.10
C LYS A 73 20.88 -1.92 1.01
N LYS A 74 20.05 -2.17 2.02
CA LYS A 74 18.69 -1.59 2.11
C LYS A 74 18.80 -0.08 2.26
N ASP A 75 18.21 0.65 1.32
CA ASP A 75 18.07 2.11 1.42
C ASP A 75 16.97 2.48 2.43
N VAL A 76 17.06 3.69 3.00
CA VAL A 76 16.16 4.14 4.08
C VAL A 76 14.69 4.06 3.67
N PHE A 77 14.36 4.41 2.44
CA PHE A 77 12.99 4.42 1.90
C PHE A 77 12.62 3.11 1.18
N ALA A 78 13.52 2.14 1.13
CA ALA A 78 13.31 0.91 0.39
C ALA A 78 12.76 -0.21 1.29
N SER A 79 11.65 -0.84 0.88
CA SER A 79 11.22 -2.10 1.49
C SER A 79 12.17 -3.25 1.12
N TRP A 80 12.12 -4.35 1.88
CA TRP A 80 12.96 -5.53 1.59
C TRP A 80 12.70 -6.10 0.20
N ARG A 81 11.43 -6.18 -0.23
CA ARG A 81 11.04 -6.63 -1.58
C ARG A 81 11.76 -5.84 -2.66
N ILE A 82 11.66 -4.50 -2.62
CA ILE A 82 12.23 -3.64 -3.67
C ILE A 82 13.76 -3.59 -3.59
N THR A 83 14.34 -3.81 -2.41
CA THR A 83 15.80 -3.94 -2.24
C THR A 83 16.32 -5.21 -2.91
N VAL A 84 15.64 -6.35 -2.73
CA VAL A 84 15.98 -7.61 -3.42
C VAL A 84 15.83 -7.47 -4.93
N MET A 85 14.76 -6.82 -5.37
CA MET A 85 14.46 -6.55 -6.79
C MET A 85 15.56 -5.73 -7.47
N GLU A 86 15.92 -4.59 -6.89
CA GLU A 86 16.96 -3.69 -7.41
C GLU A 86 18.38 -4.27 -7.22
N GLY A 87 18.54 -5.13 -6.21
CA GLY A 87 19.71 -5.99 -6.07
C GLY A 87 19.86 -6.95 -7.25
N GLY A 88 18.76 -7.52 -7.74
CA GLY A 88 18.74 -8.36 -8.94
C GLY A 88 19.26 -7.61 -10.18
N ARG A 89 18.80 -6.37 -10.38
CA ARG A 89 19.32 -5.48 -11.43
C ARG A 89 20.83 -5.22 -11.29
N SER A 90 21.32 -5.02 -10.07
CA SER A 90 22.77 -4.82 -9.82
C SER A 90 23.60 -6.06 -10.17
N LEU A 91 23.08 -7.27 -9.93
CA LEU A 91 23.73 -8.51 -10.36
C LEU A 91 23.77 -8.65 -11.88
N CYS A 92 22.68 -8.33 -12.58
CA CYS A 92 22.65 -8.32 -14.04
C CYS A 92 23.67 -7.33 -14.62
N TYR A 93 23.78 -6.12 -14.08
CA TYR A 93 24.83 -5.17 -14.51
C TYR A 93 26.24 -5.70 -14.27
N ALA A 94 26.49 -6.33 -13.11
CA ALA A 94 27.79 -6.91 -12.80
C ALA A 94 28.15 -8.06 -13.74
N ALA A 95 27.17 -8.91 -14.08
CA ALA A 95 27.36 -9.98 -15.05
C ALA A 95 27.66 -9.43 -16.46
N LEU A 96 26.87 -8.46 -16.95
CA LEU A 96 27.08 -7.83 -18.26
C LEU A 96 28.45 -7.15 -18.34
N TYR A 97 28.84 -6.41 -17.30
CA TYR A 97 30.18 -5.84 -17.21
C TYR A 97 31.26 -6.93 -17.22
N GLY A 98 31.05 -7.98 -16.43
CA GLY A 98 31.96 -9.12 -16.34
C GLY A 98 32.15 -9.82 -17.69
N PHE A 99 31.08 -10.01 -18.48
CA PHE A 99 31.18 -10.53 -19.85
C PHE A 99 32.04 -9.63 -20.73
N CYS A 100 31.81 -8.30 -20.72
CA CYS A 100 32.62 -7.36 -21.49
C CYS A 100 34.10 -7.36 -21.06
N ALA A 101 34.37 -7.33 -19.75
CA ALA A 101 35.72 -7.36 -19.21
C ALA A 101 36.44 -8.68 -19.56
N GLN A 102 35.73 -9.81 -19.45
CA GLN A 102 36.27 -11.12 -19.78
C GLN A 102 36.59 -11.25 -21.27
N SER A 103 35.77 -10.67 -22.16
CA SER A 103 36.09 -10.60 -23.60
C SER A 103 37.42 -9.88 -23.85
N VAL A 104 37.69 -8.78 -23.13
CA VAL A 104 38.98 -8.06 -23.25
C VAL A 104 40.14 -8.91 -22.74
N ILE A 105 39.96 -9.62 -21.61
CA ILE A 105 40.98 -10.53 -21.04
C ILE A 105 41.30 -11.67 -22.01
N PHE A 106 40.28 -12.29 -22.61
CA PHE A 106 40.47 -13.35 -23.61
C PHE A 106 41.20 -12.85 -24.86
N LEU A 107 40.92 -11.63 -25.33
CA LEU A 107 41.55 -11.10 -26.53
C LEU A 107 42.98 -10.60 -26.30
N LYS A 108 43.26 -10.00 -25.13
CA LYS A 108 44.54 -9.31 -24.88
C LYS A 108 45.49 -10.07 -23.96
N LEU A 109 45.00 -10.73 -22.92
CA LEU A 109 45.85 -11.28 -21.85
C LEU A 109 46.12 -12.78 -22.07
N TYR A 110 45.13 -13.52 -22.56
CA TYR A 110 45.24 -14.96 -22.78
C TYR A 110 46.35 -15.38 -23.75
N PRO A 111 46.57 -14.69 -24.89
CA PRO A 111 47.67 -15.02 -25.79
C PRO A 111 49.04 -14.96 -25.09
N GLY A 112 49.33 -13.86 -24.38
CA GLY A 112 50.61 -13.71 -23.67
C GLY A 112 50.76 -14.62 -22.45
N LEU A 113 49.66 -15.04 -21.82
CA LEU A 113 49.70 -16.03 -20.74
C LEU A 113 49.90 -17.45 -21.28
N MET A 114 49.39 -17.76 -22.47
CA MET A 114 49.63 -19.05 -23.12
C MET A 114 51.12 -19.27 -23.36
N ASP A 115 51.83 -18.25 -23.84
CA ASP A 115 53.27 -18.30 -24.08
C ASP A 115 54.08 -18.51 -22.78
N ARG A 116 53.61 -17.95 -21.65
CA ARG A 116 54.31 -18.03 -20.35
C ARG A 116 53.99 -19.28 -19.53
N LEU A 117 52.75 -19.76 -19.58
CA LEU A 117 52.29 -20.88 -18.76
C LEU A 117 52.46 -22.24 -19.48
N GLY A 118 52.49 -22.25 -20.82
CA GLY A 118 52.71 -23.45 -21.62
C GLY A 118 51.62 -24.52 -21.54
N ASP A 119 50.51 -24.26 -20.83
CA ASP A 119 49.40 -25.20 -20.63
C ASP A 119 48.06 -24.59 -21.07
N SER A 120 47.57 -25.00 -22.23
CA SER A 120 46.31 -24.53 -22.79
C SER A 120 45.09 -25.02 -22.00
N ARG A 121 45.21 -26.12 -21.23
CA ARG A 121 44.08 -26.70 -20.47
C ARG A 121 43.61 -25.77 -19.37
N VAL A 122 44.55 -25.11 -18.68
CA VAL A 122 44.23 -24.15 -17.60
C VAL A 122 43.44 -22.96 -18.12
N LEU A 123 43.79 -22.44 -19.30
CA LEU A 123 43.08 -21.33 -19.93
C LEU A 123 41.64 -21.70 -20.31
N TRP A 124 41.43 -22.91 -20.84
CA TRP A 124 40.09 -23.45 -21.14
C TRP A 124 39.26 -23.67 -19.88
N ILE A 125 39.84 -24.30 -18.85
CA ILE A 125 39.17 -24.52 -17.56
C ILE A 125 38.75 -23.18 -16.95
N ASN A 126 39.65 -22.19 -16.94
CA ASN A 126 39.34 -20.86 -16.42
C ASN A 126 38.27 -20.15 -17.27
N GLY A 127 38.28 -20.33 -18.59
CA GLY A 127 37.25 -19.75 -19.46
C GLY A 127 35.86 -20.32 -19.18
N ILE A 128 35.75 -21.64 -19.01
CA ILE A 128 34.50 -22.32 -18.62
C ILE A 128 34.06 -21.85 -17.23
N TYR A 129 34.98 -21.81 -16.27
CA TYR A 129 34.69 -21.32 -14.92
C TYR A 129 34.16 -19.88 -14.94
N ALA A 130 34.82 -18.98 -15.68
CA ALA A 130 34.42 -17.59 -15.79
C ALA A 130 33.00 -17.47 -16.37
N ALA A 131 32.71 -18.22 -17.44
CA ALA A 131 31.38 -18.25 -18.04
C ALA A 131 30.32 -18.71 -17.03
N VAL A 132 30.55 -19.84 -16.34
CA VAL A 132 29.62 -20.37 -15.33
C VAL A 132 29.36 -19.35 -14.22
N MET A 133 30.40 -18.73 -13.68
CA MET A 133 30.28 -17.75 -12.60
C MET A 133 29.49 -16.51 -13.03
N LEU A 134 29.72 -16.01 -14.25
CA LEU A 134 28.96 -14.88 -14.81
C LEU A 134 27.50 -15.25 -15.10
N PHE A 135 27.24 -16.47 -15.59
CA PHE A 135 25.88 -16.95 -15.77
C PHE A 135 25.13 -17.11 -14.45
N ILE A 136 25.76 -17.59 -13.38
CA ILE A 136 25.14 -17.67 -12.05
C ILE A 136 24.75 -16.27 -11.56
N LEU A 137 25.63 -15.27 -11.70
CA LEU A 137 25.29 -13.87 -11.38
C LEU A 137 24.10 -13.37 -12.19
N LEU A 138 24.12 -13.62 -13.51
CA LEU A 138 23.07 -13.17 -14.42
C LEU A 138 21.72 -13.80 -14.07
N TRP A 139 21.68 -15.12 -13.90
CA TRP A 139 20.45 -15.87 -13.58
C TRP A 139 19.88 -15.51 -12.21
N ASN A 140 20.73 -15.36 -11.19
CA ASN A 140 20.29 -14.88 -9.88
C ASN A 140 19.65 -13.49 -9.99
N GLY A 141 20.26 -12.59 -10.76
CA GLY A 141 19.71 -11.26 -11.03
C GLY A 141 18.35 -11.29 -11.73
N ILE A 142 18.23 -12.08 -12.79
CA ILE A 142 16.99 -12.26 -13.57
C ILE A 142 15.87 -12.83 -12.71
N LEU A 143 16.14 -13.90 -11.95
CA LEU A 143 15.14 -14.55 -11.09
C LEU A 143 14.58 -13.61 -10.03
N ARG A 144 15.43 -12.81 -9.38
CA ARG A 144 14.99 -11.81 -8.40
C ARG A 144 14.05 -10.81 -9.04
N MET A 145 14.41 -10.23 -10.18
CA MET A 145 13.56 -9.26 -10.88
C MET A 145 12.23 -9.89 -11.30
N PHE A 146 12.28 -11.09 -11.88
CA PHE A 146 11.11 -11.82 -12.37
C PHE A 146 10.09 -12.13 -11.27
N LEU A 147 10.55 -12.54 -10.09
CA LEU A 147 9.69 -12.94 -8.98
C LEU A 147 9.17 -11.76 -8.15
N THR A 148 9.94 -10.66 -8.05
CA THR A 148 9.62 -9.58 -7.10
C THR A 148 8.98 -8.33 -7.70
N SER A 149 9.17 -8.07 -9.01
CA SER A 149 8.63 -6.88 -9.67
C SER A 149 7.13 -7.00 -9.98
N LYS A 150 6.38 -5.94 -9.65
CA LYS A 150 4.97 -5.77 -10.03
C LYS A 150 4.82 -5.11 -11.39
N ARG A 151 5.76 -4.26 -11.82
CA ARG A 151 5.73 -3.59 -13.14
C ARG A 151 6.05 -4.53 -14.29
N LEU A 152 6.81 -5.60 -14.06
CA LEU A 152 7.00 -6.68 -15.03
C LEU A 152 5.69 -7.44 -15.21
N ARG A 153 4.84 -6.94 -16.11
CA ARG A 153 3.57 -7.56 -16.52
C ARG A 153 3.82 -8.96 -17.10
N LEU A 154 2.79 -9.80 -17.11
CA LEU A 154 2.86 -11.16 -17.64
C LEU A 154 3.43 -11.20 -19.07
N ARG A 155 3.07 -10.23 -19.93
CA ARG A 155 3.61 -10.12 -21.30
C ARG A 155 5.13 -9.95 -21.33
N THR A 156 5.68 -9.07 -20.47
CA THR A 156 7.14 -8.84 -20.40
C THR A 156 7.85 -10.08 -19.85
N ARG A 157 7.25 -10.78 -18.89
CA ARG A 157 7.78 -12.05 -18.35
C ARG A 157 7.86 -13.13 -19.43
N ILE A 158 6.81 -13.27 -20.25
CA ILE A 158 6.81 -14.21 -21.39
C ILE A 158 7.89 -13.81 -22.40
N LEU A 159 8.01 -12.52 -22.74
CA LEU A 159 9.05 -12.06 -23.67
C LEU A 159 10.47 -12.37 -23.17
N MET A 160 10.74 -12.24 -21.86
CA MET A 160 12.03 -12.63 -21.28
C MET A 160 12.33 -14.12 -21.49
N LEU A 161 11.32 -15.00 -21.29
CA LEU A 161 11.46 -16.45 -21.47
C LEU A 161 11.63 -16.87 -22.93
N LEU A 162 11.00 -16.15 -23.87
CA LEU A 162 11.14 -16.43 -25.30
C LEU A 162 12.48 -15.90 -25.84
N ALA A 163 12.88 -14.70 -25.39
CA ALA A 163 14.08 -14.04 -25.87
C ALA A 163 15.38 -14.72 -25.40
N MET A 164 15.36 -15.51 -24.30
CA MET A 164 16.56 -16.10 -23.70
C MET A 164 17.37 -16.99 -24.67
N TRP A 165 16.75 -17.55 -25.70
CA TRP A 165 17.39 -18.41 -26.70
C TRP A 165 18.13 -17.63 -27.79
N ILE A 166 17.91 -16.32 -27.90
CA ILE A 166 18.52 -15.46 -28.91
C ILE A 166 19.36 -14.38 -28.19
N PRO A 167 20.69 -14.51 -28.11
CA PRO A 167 21.53 -13.69 -27.24
C PRO A 167 21.35 -12.17 -27.41
N ALA A 168 21.29 -11.68 -28.65
CA ALA A 168 21.13 -10.25 -28.93
C ALA A 168 19.76 -9.72 -28.50
N VAL A 169 18.69 -10.49 -28.76
CA VAL A 169 17.32 -10.12 -28.36
C VAL A 169 17.18 -10.22 -26.85
N ASN A 170 17.75 -11.25 -26.22
CA ASN A 170 17.77 -11.41 -24.77
C ASN A 170 18.38 -10.19 -24.08
N LEU A 171 19.51 -9.69 -24.61
CA LEU A 171 20.17 -8.50 -24.06
C LEU A 171 19.26 -7.27 -24.11
N LEU A 172 18.59 -7.01 -25.24
CA LEU A 172 17.67 -5.88 -25.37
C LEU A 172 16.47 -5.98 -24.41
N VAL A 173 15.87 -7.16 -24.32
CA VAL A 173 14.74 -7.42 -23.41
C VAL A 173 15.17 -7.30 -21.95
N LEU A 174 16.36 -7.79 -21.60
CA LEU A 174 16.93 -7.66 -20.27
C LEU A 174 17.18 -6.20 -19.89
N LEU A 175 17.79 -5.40 -20.78
CA LEU A 175 18.02 -3.97 -20.54
C LEU A 175 16.70 -3.21 -20.35
N HIS A 176 15.68 -3.56 -21.13
CA HIS A 176 14.34 -3.01 -20.96
C HIS A 176 13.72 -3.39 -19.61
N ALA A 177 13.79 -4.67 -19.22
CA ALA A 177 13.30 -5.15 -17.93
C ALA A 177 14.03 -4.47 -16.75
N MET A 178 15.35 -4.31 -16.84
CA MET A 178 16.17 -3.60 -15.85
C MET A 178 15.74 -2.14 -15.70
N ARG A 179 15.35 -1.47 -16.81
CA ARG A 179 14.83 -0.10 -16.76
C ARG A 179 13.49 -0.04 -16.03
N LEU A 180 12.54 -0.91 -16.38
CA LEU A 180 11.22 -0.98 -15.75
C LEU A 180 11.32 -1.25 -14.24
N VAL A 181 12.22 -2.15 -13.85
CA VAL A 181 12.50 -2.46 -12.45
C VAL A 181 13.05 -1.25 -11.70
N HIS A 182 13.96 -0.49 -12.32
CA HIS A 182 14.49 0.73 -11.71
C HIS A 182 13.41 1.77 -11.48
N GLU A 183 12.54 1.98 -12.48
CA GLU A 183 11.43 2.92 -12.37
C GLU A 183 10.41 2.48 -11.30
N GLU A 184 10.21 1.18 -11.08
CA GLU A 184 9.43 0.67 -9.94
C GLU A 184 10.11 1.02 -8.61
N TYR A 185 11.42 0.77 -8.50
CA TYR A 185 12.18 1.08 -7.30
C TYR A 185 12.16 2.58 -6.96
N ASP A 186 12.42 3.45 -7.94
CA ASP A 186 12.45 4.90 -7.74
C ASP A 186 11.07 5.44 -7.34
N PHE A 187 10.01 4.94 -7.97
CA PHE A 187 8.64 5.32 -7.65
C PHE A 187 8.24 4.93 -6.22
N GLU A 188 8.55 3.69 -5.80
CA GLU A 188 8.23 3.21 -4.45
C GLU A 188 9.04 3.96 -3.37
N CYS A 189 10.34 4.17 -3.60
CA CYS A 189 11.17 4.98 -2.71
C CYS A 189 10.69 6.43 -2.61
N TYR A 190 10.30 7.03 -3.74
CA TYR A 190 9.73 8.37 -3.76
C TYR A 190 8.43 8.43 -2.95
N LYS A 191 7.51 7.48 -3.17
CA LYS A 191 6.25 7.38 -2.42
C LYS A 191 6.49 7.29 -0.91
N GLU A 192 7.42 6.43 -0.47
CA GLU A 192 7.78 6.31 0.94
C GLU A 192 8.47 7.57 1.49
N SER A 193 9.28 8.26 0.69
CA SER A 193 9.88 9.54 1.10
C SER A 193 8.83 10.62 1.35
N VAL A 194 7.84 10.74 0.46
CA VAL A 194 6.71 11.69 0.63
C VAL A 194 5.90 11.33 1.86
N ARG A 195 5.61 10.04 2.06
CA ARG A 195 4.90 9.56 3.26
C ARG A 195 5.63 9.92 4.55
N ARG A 196 6.95 9.75 4.58
CA ARG A 196 7.74 10.09 5.75
C ARG A 196 7.75 11.59 6.03
N VAL A 197 7.93 12.42 5.01
CA VAL A 197 7.87 13.89 5.17
C VAL A 197 6.49 14.32 5.69
N ARG A 198 5.40 13.74 5.17
CA ARG A 198 4.04 14.00 5.66
C ARG A 198 3.80 13.55 7.11
N ALA A 199 4.44 12.45 7.52
CA ALA A 199 4.42 11.98 8.91
C ALA A 199 5.21 12.91 9.82
N GLU A 200 6.39 13.39 9.38
CA GLU A 200 7.20 14.35 10.13
C GLU A 200 6.54 15.73 10.22
N SER A 201 5.62 16.08 9.31
CA SER A 201 4.85 17.33 9.38
C SER A 201 3.56 17.24 10.20
N ASP A 202 3.27 16.09 10.81
CA ASP A 202 2.04 15.83 11.59
C ASP A 202 0.77 16.29 10.85
N LEU A 203 0.69 15.98 9.56
CA LEU A 203 -0.29 16.54 8.62
C LEU A 203 -1.74 16.42 9.11
N CYS A 204 -2.06 15.32 9.79
CA CYS A 204 -3.39 14.98 10.29
C CYS A 204 -3.53 15.16 11.82
N SER A 205 -2.58 15.82 12.50
CA SER A 205 -2.65 16.09 13.94
C SER A 205 -3.63 17.22 14.23
N THR A 206 -4.90 16.87 14.41
CA THR A 206 -5.99 17.76 14.82
C THR A 206 -5.90 18.13 16.29
N LYS A 207 -6.50 19.26 16.67
CA LYS A 207 -6.57 19.71 18.07
C LYS A 207 -7.37 18.73 18.94
N TYR A 208 -8.46 18.20 18.39
CA TYR A 208 -9.33 17.22 19.03
C TYR A 208 -9.18 15.84 18.37
N PRO A 209 -9.25 14.73 19.13
CA PRO A 209 -9.20 13.38 18.58
C PRO A 209 -10.31 13.11 17.55
N LEU A 210 -10.01 12.23 16.59
CA LEU A 210 -10.99 11.76 15.61
C LEU A 210 -11.79 10.58 16.19
N LEU A 211 -13.11 10.64 16.08
CA LEU A 211 -14.01 9.54 16.36
C LEU A 211 -14.65 9.06 15.05
N LEU A 212 -14.28 7.86 14.61
CA LEU A 212 -14.83 7.23 13.42
C LEU A 212 -16.09 6.44 13.77
N VAL A 213 -17.21 6.78 13.13
CA VAL A 213 -18.53 6.18 13.42
C VAL A 213 -19.06 5.47 12.18
N HIS A 214 -19.03 4.14 12.20
CA HIS A 214 -19.48 3.30 11.07
C HIS A 214 -21.00 3.35 10.82
N GLY A 215 -21.41 2.89 9.63
CA GLY A 215 -22.81 2.71 9.25
C GLY A 215 -23.33 1.32 9.57
N VAL A 216 -24.38 0.90 8.84
CA VAL A 216 -24.97 -0.43 8.98
C VAL A 216 -24.09 -1.54 8.41
N GLY A 217 -24.24 -2.75 8.95
CA GLY A 217 -23.80 -3.99 8.29
C GLY A 217 -22.46 -4.58 8.72
N PHE A 218 -21.54 -3.83 9.34
CA PHE A 218 -20.30 -4.37 9.89
C PHE A 218 -19.76 -3.50 11.03
N ARG A 219 -19.02 -4.11 11.97
CA ARG A 219 -18.42 -3.45 13.16
C ARG A 219 -16.96 -3.08 12.94
N ASP A 220 -16.44 -2.19 13.80
CA ASP A 220 -15.03 -1.80 13.87
C ASP A 220 -14.13 -2.90 14.49
N LEU A 221 -13.93 -4.02 13.77
CA LEU A 221 -13.12 -5.13 14.26
C LEU A 221 -11.61 -4.89 14.06
N ARG A 222 -10.79 -5.39 14.99
CA ARG A 222 -9.31 -5.25 14.97
C ARG A 222 -8.66 -5.78 13.69
N TYR A 223 -9.15 -6.90 13.15
CA TYR A 223 -8.58 -7.56 11.96
C TYR A 223 -9.35 -7.24 10.66
N PHE A 224 -10.64 -6.93 10.77
CA PHE A 224 -11.50 -6.55 9.65
C PHE A 224 -12.17 -5.20 9.97
N ASN A 225 -11.36 -4.15 9.89
CA ASN A 225 -11.81 -2.80 10.19
C ASN A 225 -12.74 -2.29 9.07
N TYR A 226 -13.85 -1.68 9.47
CA TYR A 226 -14.85 -1.04 8.59
C TYR A 226 -14.21 0.00 7.66
N TRP A 227 -13.23 0.74 8.15
CA TRP A 227 -12.55 1.85 7.49
C TRP A 227 -11.31 1.44 6.67
N GLY A 228 -11.12 0.14 6.44
CA GLY A 228 -10.03 -0.39 5.62
C GLY A 228 -8.64 0.13 6.04
N ARG A 229 -7.94 0.81 5.12
CA ARG A 229 -6.59 1.34 5.33
C ARG A 229 -6.57 2.76 5.94
N ILE A 230 -7.71 3.45 5.99
CA ILE A 230 -7.81 4.87 6.35
C ILE A 230 -7.23 5.17 7.74
N PRO A 231 -7.64 4.47 8.83
CA PRO A 231 -7.22 4.86 10.18
C PRO A 231 -5.71 4.75 10.39
N ARG A 232 -5.09 3.73 9.78
CA ARG A 232 -3.65 3.50 9.91
C ARG A 232 -2.83 4.63 9.28
N GLU A 233 -3.29 5.15 8.14
CA GLU A 233 -2.57 6.23 7.44
C GLU A 233 -2.84 7.59 8.10
N LEU A 234 -4.04 7.83 8.64
CA LEU A 234 -4.32 9.01 9.46
C LEU A 234 -3.45 9.04 10.73
N ALA A 235 -3.38 7.92 11.45
CA ALA A 235 -2.55 7.80 12.65
C ALA A 235 -1.05 7.95 12.35
N ARG A 236 -0.60 7.44 11.19
CA ARG A 236 0.78 7.65 10.71
C ARG A 236 1.11 9.13 10.52
N TYR A 237 0.12 9.96 10.20
CA TYR A 237 0.29 11.40 10.00
C TYR A 237 -0.10 12.22 11.23
N GLY A 238 -0.11 11.62 12.42
CA GLY A 238 -0.26 12.32 13.70
C GLY A 238 -1.69 12.42 14.25
N ALA A 239 -2.69 11.81 13.58
CA ALA A 239 -4.06 11.82 14.10
C ALA A 239 -4.24 10.82 15.27
N SER A 240 -4.91 11.26 16.34
CA SER A 240 -5.43 10.36 17.38
C SER A 240 -6.78 9.81 16.93
N VAL A 241 -6.86 8.52 16.60
CA VAL A 241 -8.05 7.90 16.01
C VAL A 241 -8.72 6.92 16.98
N TYR A 242 -10.01 7.15 17.23
CA TYR A 242 -10.90 6.31 18.03
C TYR A 242 -12.06 5.81 17.17
N TYR A 243 -12.72 4.76 17.66
CA TYR A 243 -13.84 4.09 16.99
C TYR A 243 -15.09 4.18 17.87
N GLY A 244 -16.24 4.38 17.24
CA GLY A 244 -17.54 4.41 17.92
C GLY A 244 -17.91 3.06 18.51
N ASN A 245 -17.57 1.96 17.83
CA ASN A 245 -17.88 0.58 18.25
C ASN A 245 -19.37 0.31 18.55
N GLN A 246 -20.27 1.13 18.02
CA GLN A 246 -21.71 0.96 18.13
C GLN A 246 -22.19 -0.32 17.41
N GLU A 247 -23.45 -0.70 17.59
CA GLU A 247 -23.99 -1.92 17.00
C GLU A 247 -24.21 -1.77 15.48
N ALA A 248 -24.08 -2.87 14.72
CA ALA A 248 -24.19 -2.84 13.26
C ALA A 248 -25.65 -2.66 12.80
N PHE A 249 -26.63 -3.16 13.56
CA PHE A 249 -28.05 -3.08 13.23
C PHE A 249 -28.96 -2.69 14.41
N ALA A 250 -28.55 -1.76 15.28
CA ALA A 250 -29.46 -1.18 16.27
C ALA A 250 -30.14 0.12 15.78
N THR A 251 -31.19 0.54 16.48
CA THR A 251 -31.89 1.81 16.21
C THR A 251 -30.95 3.02 16.36
N VAL A 252 -31.32 4.14 15.74
CA VAL A 252 -30.54 5.38 15.84
C VAL A 252 -30.35 5.84 17.30
N ALA A 253 -31.40 5.78 18.12
CA ALA A 253 -31.33 6.21 19.52
C ALA A 253 -30.41 5.32 20.38
N TRP A 254 -30.40 4.01 20.12
CA TRP A 254 -29.55 3.07 20.86
C TRP A 254 -28.07 3.30 20.55
N ASN A 255 -27.72 3.30 19.25
CA ASN A 255 -26.34 3.57 18.80
C ASN A 255 -25.86 4.95 19.24
N ALA A 256 -26.74 5.95 19.25
CA ALA A 256 -26.42 7.28 19.76
C ALA A 256 -26.01 7.26 21.25
N GLY A 257 -26.63 6.39 22.05
CA GLY A 257 -26.25 6.17 23.45
C GLY A 257 -24.85 5.59 23.60
N ASP A 258 -24.49 4.62 22.76
CA ASP A 258 -23.14 4.04 22.75
C ASP A 258 -22.09 5.05 22.28
N ILE A 259 -22.39 5.81 21.22
CA ILE A 259 -21.53 6.90 20.73
C ILE A 259 -21.34 7.95 21.83
N ARG A 260 -22.41 8.34 22.53
CA ARG A 260 -22.33 9.30 23.65
C ARG A 260 -21.37 8.81 24.74
N LYS A 261 -21.54 7.58 25.22
CA LYS A 261 -20.64 6.98 26.23
C LYS A 261 -19.21 6.95 25.74
N LYS A 262 -19.00 6.64 24.45
CA LYS A 262 -17.67 6.59 23.87
C LYS A 262 -17.02 7.97 23.80
N ILE A 263 -17.77 9.02 23.47
CA ILE A 263 -17.30 10.41 23.50
C ILE A 263 -16.88 10.79 24.93
N GLU A 264 -17.70 10.50 25.94
CA GLU A 264 -17.38 10.77 27.36
C GLU A 264 -16.07 10.08 27.75
N GLN A 265 -15.95 8.78 27.46
CA GLN A 265 -14.75 8.00 27.74
C GLN A 265 -13.49 8.65 27.13
N ILE A 266 -13.55 9.06 25.85
CA ILE A 266 -12.40 9.68 25.18
C ILE A 266 -12.03 11.01 25.85
N VAL A 267 -13.03 11.84 26.13
CA VAL A 267 -12.80 13.16 26.75
C VAL A 267 -12.21 13.02 28.16
N GLU A 268 -12.70 12.06 28.94
CA GLU A 268 -12.18 11.74 30.28
C GLU A 268 -10.75 11.19 30.24
N GLU A 269 -10.48 10.21 29.36
CA GLU A 269 -9.17 9.56 29.26
C GLU A 269 -8.07 10.50 28.73
N THR A 270 -8.41 11.41 27.82
CA THR A 270 -7.43 12.25 27.12
C THR A 270 -7.36 13.68 27.64
N GLY A 271 -8.39 14.15 28.35
CA GLY A 271 -8.52 15.55 28.75
C GLY A 271 -8.72 16.54 27.60
N CYS A 272 -9.02 16.05 26.39
CA CYS A 272 -9.11 16.91 25.18
C CYS A 272 -10.32 17.86 25.17
N GLY A 273 -11.32 17.61 26.02
CA GLY A 273 -12.56 18.38 26.13
C GLY A 273 -13.57 18.14 24.99
N LYS A 274 -13.12 17.94 23.74
CA LYS A 274 -13.98 17.67 22.58
C LYS A 274 -13.38 16.65 21.62
N VAL A 275 -14.22 16.11 20.73
CA VAL A 275 -13.83 15.22 19.62
C VAL A 275 -14.32 15.73 18.26
N ASN A 276 -13.67 15.28 17.18
CA ASN A 276 -14.12 15.44 15.80
C ASN A 276 -14.72 14.13 15.30
N ILE A 277 -16.00 14.14 14.97
CA ILE A 277 -16.70 12.94 14.50
C ILE A 277 -16.62 12.88 12.97
N ILE A 278 -16.18 11.73 12.45
CA ILE A 278 -16.30 11.39 11.03
C ILE A 278 -17.19 10.15 10.93
N ALA A 279 -18.37 10.36 10.35
CA ALA A 279 -19.45 9.39 10.34
C ALA A 279 -19.78 8.98 8.90
N HIS A 280 -19.99 7.68 8.69
CA HIS A 280 -20.39 7.15 7.39
C HIS A 280 -21.81 6.60 7.43
N SER A 281 -22.59 6.84 6.38
CA SER A 281 -23.93 6.25 6.21
C SER A 281 -24.81 6.52 7.44
N LYS A 282 -25.49 5.50 8.01
CA LYS A 282 -26.29 5.59 9.25
C LYS A 282 -25.54 6.26 10.41
N GLY A 283 -24.22 6.10 10.52
CA GLY A 283 -23.42 6.68 11.60
C GLY A 283 -23.55 8.20 11.72
N GLY A 284 -23.89 8.90 10.63
CA GLY A 284 -24.19 10.33 10.66
C GLY A 284 -25.48 10.67 11.39
N LEU A 285 -26.53 9.84 11.24
CA LEU A 285 -27.78 10.00 11.98
C LEU A 285 -27.59 9.68 13.47
N ASP A 286 -26.87 8.60 13.77
CA ASP A 286 -26.54 8.19 15.14
C ASP A 286 -25.78 9.32 15.87
N SER A 287 -24.79 9.92 15.19
CA SER A 287 -24.00 11.03 15.73
C SER A 287 -24.85 12.29 15.95
N ARG A 288 -25.72 12.65 15.00
CA ARG A 288 -26.63 13.80 15.15
C ARG A 288 -27.57 13.62 16.33
N PHE A 289 -28.14 12.43 16.51
CA PHE A 289 -29.01 12.13 17.64
C PHE A 289 -28.27 12.22 18.97
N ALA A 290 -27.04 11.68 19.05
CA ALA A 290 -26.21 11.77 20.25
C ALA A 290 -25.92 13.23 20.64
N ILE A 291 -25.60 14.07 19.64
CA ILE A 291 -25.31 15.49 19.82
C ILE A 291 -26.54 16.27 20.30
N SER A 292 -27.68 16.13 19.60
CA SER A 292 -28.85 16.98 19.78
C SER A 292 -29.76 16.52 20.93
N LYS A 293 -29.94 15.20 21.10
CA LYS A 293 -30.90 14.63 22.07
C LYS A 293 -30.25 14.02 23.31
N LEU A 294 -29.02 13.52 23.21
CA LEU A 294 -28.31 12.86 24.32
C LEU A 294 -27.20 13.72 24.93
N GLY A 295 -27.25 15.03 24.66
CA GLY A 295 -26.41 16.03 25.30
C GLY A 295 -24.94 16.02 24.89
N ALA A 296 -24.52 15.28 23.84
CA ALA A 296 -23.10 15.20 23.42
C ALA A 296 -22.52 16.52 22.89
N ALA A 297 -23.37 17.51 22.59
CA ALA A 297 -22.97 18.78 22.00
C ALA A 297 -21.74 19.46 22.64
N PRO A 298 -21.61 19.59 23.98
CA PRO A 298 -20.47 20.27 24.58
C PRO A 298 -19.11 19.60 24.33
N MET A 299 -19.12 18.29 24.04
CA MET A 299 -17.93 17.45 23.81
C MET A 299 -17.66 17.19 22.33
N VAL A 300 -18.37 17.84 21.42
CA VAL A 300 -18.15 17.67 19.98
C VAL A 300 -17.71 19.00 19.38
N ALA A 301 -16.64 18.95 18.60
CA ALA A 301 -16.10 20.12 17.88
C ALA A 301 -16.62 20.16 16.44
N SER A 302 -16.63 19.01 15.77
CA SER A 302 -17.15 18.87 14.42
C SER A 302 -17.86 17.53 14.19
N LEU A 303 -18.80 17.52 13.25
CA LEU A 303 -19.39 16.33 12.66
C LEU A 303 -19.25 16.39 11.14
N THR A 304 -18.49 15.47 10.58
CA THR A 304 -18.37 15.24 9.15
C THR A 304 -19.16 14.00 8.76
N THR A 305 -20.18 14.14 7.93
CA THR A 305 -20.94 12.99 7.41
C THR A 305 -20.51 12.63 5.99
N ILE A 306 -20.44 11.34 5.71
CA ILE A 306 -20.01 10.78 4.42
C ILE A 306 -21.10 9.82 3.97
N ASN A 307 -21.78 10.18 2.88
CA ASN A 307 -22.84 9.36 2.29
C ASN A 307 -24.00 9.02 3.27
N THR A 308 -24.26 9.89 4.25
CA THR A 308 -25.33 9.69 5.23
C THR A 308 -26.71 9.97 4.62
N PRO A 309 -27.71 9.09 4.75
CA PRO A 309 -29.06 9.35 4.22
C PRO A 309 -29.85 10.33 5.11
N HIS A 310 -29.48 11.62 5.13
CA HIS A 310 -30.12 12.63 5.99
C HIS A 310 -31.61 12.82 5.67
N ARG A 311 -32.03 12.59 4.43
CA ARG A 311 -33.44 12.70 3.99
C ARG A 311 -34.04 11.33 3.63
N GLY A 312 -33.41 10.25 4.12
CA GLY A 312 -33.84 8.89 3.86
C GLY A 312 -33.51 8.41 2.43
N CYS A 313 -33.95 7.21 2.11
CA CYS A 313 -33.75 6.57 0.82
C CYS A 313 -35.11 6.20 0.25
N ARG A 314 -35.51 6.72 -0.92
CA ARG A 314 -36.86 6.45 -1.43
C ARG A 314 -37.08 4.98 -1.77
N PHE A 315 -36.03 4.24 -2.14
CA PHE A 315 -36.14 2.79 -2.31
C PHE A 315 -36.63 2.08 -1.03
N VAL A 316 -36.28 2.60 0.15
CA VAL A 316 -36.76 2.08 1.44
C VAL A 316 -38.27 2.31 1.56
N ASP A 317 -38.79 3.45 1.10
CA ASP A 317 -40.24 3.70 1.07
C ASP A 317 -40.99 2.63 0.25
N TYR A 318 -40.38 2.11 -0.83
CA TYR A 318 -40.93 0.98 -1.59
C TYR A 318 -40.76 -0.35 -0.85
N ALA A 319 -39.62 -0.58 -0.21
CA ALA A 319 -39.41 -1.78 0.60
C ALA A 319 -40.40 -1.86 1.77
N CYS A 320 -40.75 -0.73 2.39
CA CYS A 320 -41.75 -0.63 3.44
C CYS A 320 -43.19 -0.87 2.95
N ARG A 321 -43.45 -0.91 1.63
CA ARG A 321 -44.75 -1.33 1.07
C ARG A 321 -44.90 -2.84 0.90
N LEU A 322 -43.83 -3.61 1.16
CA LEU A 322 -43.92 -5.07 1.16
C LEU A 322 -44.89 -5.55 2.25
N PRO A 323 -45.55 -6.72 2.06
CA PRO A 323 -46.42 -7.29 3.09
C PRO A 323 -45.68 -7.42 4.42
N GLU A 324 -46.29 -6.95 5.51
CA GLU A 324 -45.64 -6.84 6.82
C GLU A 324 -45.05 -8.18 7.31
N GLY A 325 -45.75 -9.29 7.06
CA GLY A 325 -45.25 -10.63 7.40
C GLY A 325 -43.96 -11.01 6.66
N LEU A 326 -43.82 -10.62 5.38
CA LEU A 326 -42.63 -10.88 4.58
C LEU A 326 -41.45 -10.05 5.09
N TYR A 327 -41.68 -8.76 5.32
CA TYR A 327 -40.66 -7.85 5.83
C TYR A 327 -40.13 -8.28 7.20
N ARG A 328 -41.05 -8.62 8.12
CA ARG A 328 -40.68 -9.14 9.45
C ARG A 328 -39.92 -10.46 9.38
N THR A 329 -40.21 -11.31 8.39
CA THR A 329 -39.47 -12.58 8.21
C THR A 329 -38.04 -12.31 7.76
N ILE A 330 -37.85 -11.38 6.81
CA ILE A 330 -36.52 -10.94 6.37
C ILE A 330 -35.76 -10.33 7.54
N ALA A 331 -36.38 -9.40 8.29
CA ALA A 331 -35.76 -8.74 9.43
C ALA A 331 -35.28 -9.74 10.50
N ARG A 332 -36.12 -10.71 10.88
CA ARG A 332 -35.71 -11.78 11.82
C ARG A 332 -34.50 -12.58 11.34
N GLY A 333 -34.39 -12.82 10.03
CA GLY A 333 -33.23 -13.48 9.45
C GLY A 333 -31.95 -12.67 9.66
N PHE A 334 -32.01 -11.37 9.39
CA PHE A 334 -30.90 -10.44 9.64
C PHE A 334 -30.56 -10.37 11.14
N ASP A 335 -31.55 -10.16 12.00
CA ASP A 335 -31.35 -10.03 13.45
C ASP A 335 -30.69 -11.28 14.05
N TYR A 336 -31.12 -12.48 13.62
CA TYR A 336 -30.51 -13.74 14.05
C TYR A 336 -29.02 -13.84 13.69
N TRP A 337 -28.66 -13.50 12.45
CA TRP A 337 -27.27 -13.56 12.00
C TRP A 337 -26.40 -12.52 12.70
N PHE A 338 -26.87 -11.27 12.80
CA PHE A 338 -26.12 -10.18 13.42
C PHE A 338 -25.97 -10.35 14.94
N GLY A 339 -26.99 -10.90 15.61
CA GLY A 339 -26.88 -11.32 17.01
C GLY A 339 -25.79 -12.39 17.20
N ARG A 340 -25.70 -13.36 16.28
CA ARG A 340 -24.65 -14.39 16.32
C ARG A 340 -23.25 -13.84 16.01
N PHE A 341 -23.15 -12.73 15.27
CA PHE A 341 -21.91 -12.00 15.00
C PHE A 341 -21.60 -10.91 16.04
N GLY A 342 -22.38 -10.83 17.12
CA GLY A 342 -22.05 -10.10 18.35
C GLY A 342 -22.81 -8.80 18.59
N ASP A 343 -23.79 -8.43 17.77
CA ASP A 343 -24.73 -7.36 18.12
C ASP A 343 -25.57 -7.81 19.32
N SER A 344 -25.79 -6.93 20.29
CA SER A 344 -26.54 -7.27 21.51
C SER A 344 -28.04 -6.99 21.35
N HIS A 345 -28.41 -6.01 20.52
CA HIS A 345 -29.78 -5.57 20.26
C HIS A 345 -30.01 -5.29 18.76
N PRO A 346 -29.83 -6.29 17.87
CA PRO A 346 -30.16 -6.10 16.46
C PRO A 346 -31.67 -5.90 16.28
N ASP A 347 -32.04 -4.82 15.61
CA ASP A 347 -33.40 -4.47 15.21
C ASP A 347 -33.39 -3.93 13.77
N PHE A 348 -33.18 -4.85 12.83
CA PHE A 348 -33.18 -4.56 11.40
C PHE A 348 -34.49 -3.92 10.96
N TYR A 349 -35.62 -4.38 11.50
CA TYR A 349 -36.94 -3.87 11.15
C TYR A 349 -37.05 -2.37 11.42
N THR A 350 -36.81 -1.94 12.66
CA THR A 350 -36.93 -0.54 13.02
C THR A 350 -35.82 0.30 12.36
N ALA A 351 -34.59 -0.19 12.35
CA ALA A 351 -33.45 0.53 11.78
C ALA A 351 -33.64 0.84 10.27
N THR A 352 -34.23 -0.09 9.52
CA THR A 352 -34.51 0.13 8.10
C THR A 352 -35.69 1.07 7.88
N HIS A 353 -36.75 0.98 8.68
CA HIS A 353 -37.86 1.95 8.63
C HIS A 353 -37.41 3.39 8.93
N GLN A 354 -36.39 3.57 9.77
CA GLN A 354 -35.79 4.88 10.08
C GLN A 354 -35.12 5.54 8.86
N PHE A 355 -34.85 4.79 7.79
CA PHE A 355 -34.36 5.34 6.52
C PHE A 355 -35.46 5.73 5.55
N SER A 356 -36.75 5.58 5.89
CA SER A 356 -37.82 6.12 5.07
C SER A 356 -37.74 7.64 4.98
N THR A 357 -38.24 8.22 3.90
CA THR A 357 -38.21 9.68 3.70
C THR A 357 -39.00 10.41 4.78
N GLU A 358 -40.16 9.87 5.16
CA GLU A 358 -41.01 10.47 6.20
C GLU A 358 -40.38 10.38 7.60
N SER A 359 -39.85 9.21 7.99
CA SER A 359 -39.12 9.10 9.27
C SER A 359 -37.90 10.02 9.32
N SER A 360 -37.20 10.19 8.20
CA SER A 360 -36.04 11.09 8.12
C SER A 360 -36.45 12.56 8.20
N ARG A 361 -37.62 12.94 7.65
CA ARG A 361 -38.18 14.29 7.79
C ARG A 361 -38.47 14.60 9.25
N VAL A 362 -39.21 13.73 9.94
CA VAL A 362 -39.52 13.87 11.37
C VAL A 362 -38.23 13.90 12.21
N PHE A 363 -37.28 13.02 11.91
CA PHE A 363 -35.97 13.03 12.56
C PHE A 363 -35.26 14.38 12.43
N ASN A 364 -35.27 15.00 11.25
CA ASN A 364 -34.62 16.28 11.03
C ASN A 364 -35.30 17.44 11.77
N GLU A 365 -36.61 17.38 11.98
CA GLU A 365 -37.36 18.34 12.79
C GLU A 365 -37.03 18.19 14.28
N ASP A 366 -36.93 16.96 14.76
CA ASP A 366 -36.66 16.65 16.17
C ASP A 366 -35.19 16.76 16.57
N VAL A 367 -34.27 16.64 15.61
CA VAL A 367 -32.81 16.55 15.82
C VAL A 367 -32.11 17.69 15.05
N PRO A 368 -32.25 18.95 15.51
CA PRO A 368 -31.59 20.09 14.91
C PRO A 368 -30.08 20.06 15.17
N ASP A 369 -29.34 20.77 14.32
CA ASP A 369 -27.91 21.02 14.52
C ASP A 369 -27.70 21.94 15.73
N MET A 370 -26.69 21.62 16.53
CA MET A 370 -26.41 22.35 17.77
C MET A 370 -25.41 23.48 17.54
N PRO A 371 -25.62 24.67 18.12
CA PRO A 371 -24.72 25.81 17.92
C PRO A 371 -23.32 25.52 18.48
N GLY A 372 -22.30 26.04 17.81
CA GLY A 372 -20.89 25.87 18.22
C GLY A 372 -20.23 24.57 17.78
N ILE A 373 -20.93 23.76 16.97
CA ILE A 373 -20.38 22.57 16.32
C ILE A 373 -20.32 22.82 14.81
N TYR A 374 -19.21 22.42 14.19
CA TYR A 374 -19.07 22.50 12.74
C TYR A 374 -19.64 21.25 12.06
N TYR A 375 -20.68 21.41 11.26
CA TYR A 375 -21.30 20.34 10.48
C TYR A 375 -20.90 20.47 9.01
N GLN A 376 -20.37 19.39 8.44
CA GLN A 376 -20.09 19.30 7.02
C GLN A 376 -20.45 17.94 6.46
N SER A 377 -20.66 17.86 5.15
CA SER A 377 -20.98 16.60 4.49
C SER A 377 -20.30 16.44 3.15
N TYR A 378 -20.04 15.18 2.81
CA TYR A 378 -19.58 14.72 1.52
C TYR A 378 -20.49 13.59 1.04
N THR A 379 -20.60 13.46 -0.28
CA THR A 379 -21.27 12.31 -0.91
C THR A 379 -20.43 11.82 -2.07
N SER A 380 -20.71 10.64 -2.58
CA SER A 380 -20.05 10.05 -3.74
C SER A 380 -21.08 9.68 -4.81
N LEU A 381 -20.62 9.40 -6.03
CA LEU A 381 -21.50 8.93 -7.10
C LEU A 381 -20.88 7.77 -7.86
N MET A 382 -21.68 6.72 -8.02
CA MET A 382 -21.42 5.68 -9.02
C MET A 382 -21.73 6.24 -10.40
N LYS A 383 -20.97 5.78 -11.40
CA LYS A 383 -21.18 6.18 -12.80
C LYS A 383 -22.26 5.32 -13.47
N ASP A 384 -22.25 4.04 -13.12
CA ASP A 384 -23.11 2.99 -13.66
C ASP A 384 -23.13 1.79 -12.70
N PHE A 385 -23.95 0.79 -12.99
CA PHE A 385 -24.07 -0.43 -12.19
C PHE A 385 -22.79 -1.28 -12.18
N LEU A 386 -21.90 -1.12 -13.18
CA LEU A 386 -20.60 -1.80 -13.24
C LEU A 386 -19.57 -1.15 -12.30
N SER A 387 -19.89 0.00 -11.72
CA SER A 387 -19.02 0.71 -10.81
C SER A 387 -18.87 0.00 -9.46
N ASP A 388 -19.71 -0.96 -9.07
CA ASP A 388 -19.42 -1.81 -7.90
C ASP A 388 -20.13 -3.17 -7.99
N PRO A 389 -19.37 -4.28 -8.07
CA PRO A 389 -19.96 -5.62 -8.06
C PRO A 389 -20.80 -5.94 -6.83
N LEU A 390 -20.64 -5.24 -5.70
CA LEU A 390 -21.44 -5.48 -4.49
C LEU A 390 -22.73 -4.65 -4.46
N LEU A 391 -22.77 -3.50 -5.14
CA LEU A 391 -23.86 -2.54 -5.07
C LEU A 391 -24.61 -2.36 -6.40
N TRP A 392 -24.31 -3.19 -7.41
CA TRP A 392 -24.95 -3.09 -8.73
C TRP A 392 -26.48 -3.20 -8.67
N PHE A 393 -27.03 -4.09 -7.83
CA PHE A 393 -28.47 -4.32 -7.75
C PHE A 393 -29.20 -3.20 -7.01
N PRO A 394 -28.80 -2.80 -5.78
CA PRO A 394 -29.34 -1.61 -5.12
C PRO A 394 -29.21 -0.33 -5.99
N TYR A 395 -28.08 -0.15 -6.67
CA TYR A 395 -27.89 0.97 -7.60
C TYR A 395 -28.97 1.03 -8.66
N LEU A 396 -29.31 -0.09 -9.31
CA LEU A 396 -30.34 -0.13 -10.35
C LEU A 396 -31.73 0.22 -9.82
N LEU A 397 -32.07 -0.26 -8.62
CA LEU A 397 -33.35 0.05 -7.97
C LEU A 397 -33.47 1.55 -7.68
N ILE A 398 -32.42 2.15 -7.11
CA ILE A 398 -32.41 3.59 -6.80
C ILE A 398 -32.35 4.42 -8.08
N GLN A 399 -31.55 4.01 -9.07
CA GLN A 399 -31.44 4.69 -10.35
C GLN A 399 -32.80 4.78 -11.08
N ALA A 400 -33.64 3.75 -10.95
CA ALA A 400 -34.98 3.74 -11.54
C ALA A 400 -35.97 4.70 -10.84
N VAL A 401 -35.73 5.04 -9.56
CA VAL A 401 -36.64 5.84 -8.73
C VAL A 401 -36.17 7.29 -8.57
N ASP A 402 -34.90 7.47 -8.23
CA ASP A 402 -34.29 8.75 -7.81
C ASP A 402 -33.14 9.22 -8.72
N GLY A 403 -32.69 8.36 -9.64
CA GLY A 403 -31.55 8.67 -10.50
C GLY A 403 -30.20 8.49 -9.79
N ALA A 404 -29.29 9.44 -10.00
CA ALA A 404 -27.87 9.29 -9.64
C ALA A 404 -27.67 9.02 -8.13
N ASN A 405 -26.88 7.99 -7.82
CA ASN A 405 -26.65 7.56 -6.44
C ASN A 405 -25.27 6.89 -6.28
N ASP A 406 -24.86 6.68 -5.03
CA ASP A 406 -23.62 5.98 -4.66
C ASP A 406 -23.77 4.44 -4.57
N GLY A 407 -24.94 3.91 -4.93
CA GLY A 407 -25.36 2.53 -4.74
C GLY A 407 -26.41 2.35 -3.63
N LEU A 408 -26.56 3.30 -2.70
CA LEU A 408 -27.49 3.21 -1.57
C LEU A 408 -28.19 4.55 -1.24
N VAL A 409 -27.50 5.67 -1.46
CA VAL A 409 -27.93 7.02 -1.06
C VAL A 409 -27.76 7.99 -2.23
N THR A 410 -28.72 8.89 -2.39
CA THR A 410 -28.70 9.94 -3.40
C THR A 410 -27.96 11.18 -2.88
N PRO A 411 -27.34 12.00 -3.74
CA PRO A 411 -26.70 13.25 -3.33
C PRO A 411 -27.64 14.17 -2.54
N GLU A 412 -28.90 14.30 -2.95
CA GLU A 412 -29.90 15.16 -2.32
C GLU A 412 -30.20 14.70 -0.89
N SER A 413 -30.21 13.38 -0.65
CA SER A 413 -30.35 12.84 0.70
C SER A 413 -29.10 13.04 1.54
N ALA A 414 -27.91 13.02 0.92
CA ALA A 414 -26.64 13.14 1.62
C ALA A 414 -26.21 14.56 2.00
N MET A 415 -26.71 15.58 1.31
CA MET A 415 -26.33 16.98 1.57
C MET A 415 -26.80 17.49 2.94
N TRP A 416 -25.89 17.85 3.83
CA TRP A 416 -26.17 18.39 5.18
C TRP A 416 -25.11 19.38 5.66
N GLY A 417 -25.48 20.36 6.49
CA GLY A 417 -24.55 21.38 6.99
C GLY A 417 -23.82 22.12 5.86
N ASP A 418 -22.52 22.37 6.03
CA ASP A 418 -21.64 22.84 4.95
C ASP A 418 -21.36 21.68 3.98
N PHE A 419 -22.14 21.58 2.90
CA PHE A 419 -21.93 20.55 1.88
C PHE A 419 -20.68 20.86 1.05
N ARG A 420 -19.67 20.00 1.18
CA ARG A 420 -18.34 20.21 0.62
C ARG A 420 -18.19 19.71 -0.82
N GLY A 421 -19.09 18.84 -1.28
CA GLY A 421 -19.19 18.42 -2.67
C GLY A 421 -19.38 16.92 -2.87
N ILE A 422 -19.43 16.56 -4.16
CA ILE A 422 -19.62 15.19 -4.62
C ILE A 422 -18.29 14.61 -5.09
N VAL A 423 -17.84 13.53 -4.44
CA VAL A 423 -16.66 12.78 -4.82
C VAL A 423 -16.99 11.90 -6.02
N THR A 424 -16.37 12.20 -7.15
CA THR A 424 -16.54 11.46 -8.41
C THR A 424 -15.20 11.07 -8.99
N ASN A 425 -15.20 10.08 -9.88
CA ASN A 425 -14.01 9.69 -10.63
C ASN A 425 -14.22 9.97 -12.13
N GLN A 426 -13.26 10.64 -12.75
CA GLN A 426 -13.27 10.95 -14.19
C GLN A 426 -12.95 9.75 -15.10
N LYS A 427 -12.62 8.59 -14.53
CA LYS A 427 -12.29 7.36 -15.26
C LYS A 427 -13.53 6.46 -15.46
N HIS A 428 -13.30 5.18 -15.75
CA HIS A 428 -14.37 4.26 -16.15
C HIS A 428 -15.34 3.92 -15.02
N ARG A 429 -14.89 3.93 -13.76
CA ARG A 429 -15.64 3.49 -12.59
C ARG A 429 -15.93 4.70 -11.70
N GLY A 430 -17.20 4.91 -11.34
CA GLY A 430 -17.59 5.88 -10.30
C GLY A 430 -17.23 5.40 -8.89
N ILE A 431 -17.54 6.21 -7.88
CA ILE A 431 -17.18 5.94 -6.48
C ILE A 431 -18.44 5.48 -5.76
N SER A 432 -18.40 4.24 -5.25
CA SER A 432 -19.53 3.66 -4.54
C SER A 432 -19.56 4.04 -3.06
N HIS A 433 -20.67 3.72 -2.40
CA HIS A 433 -20.84 3.84 -0.96
C HIS A 433 -19.75 3.04 -0.20
N GLY A 434 -19.43 1.83 -0.67
CA GLY A 434 -18.38 0.99 -0.08
C GLY A 434 -16.95 1.44 -0.39
N ASP A 435 -16.72 2.14 -1.50
CA ASP A 435 -15.40 2.68 -1.82
C ASP A 435 -14.98 3.78 -0.84
N MET A 436 -15.94 4.56 -0.32
CA MET A 436 -15.71 5.65 0.63
C MET A 436 -15.23 5.19 2.01
N ILE A 437 -15.28 3.89 2.29
CA ILE A 437 -14.74 3.27 3.53
C ILE A 437 -13.59 2.32 3.25
N ASP A 438 -13.05 2.32 2.02
CA ASP A 438 -11.98 1.42 1.61
C ASP A 438 -12.33 -0.07 1.77
N LEU A 439 -13.59 -0.45 1.54
CA LEU A 439 -14.11 -1.79 1.83
C LEU A 439 -13.30 -2.89 1.14
N LYS A 440 -12.93 -2.67 -0.14
CA LYS A 440 -12.17 -3.62 -0.97
C LYS A 440 -10.65 -3.52 -0.79
N ARG A 441 -10.14 -2.49 -0.09
CA ARG A 441 -8.69 -2.23 0.10
C ARG A 441 -7.92 -2.12 -1.22
N GLU A 442 -8.56 -1.56 -2.24
CA GLU A 442 -8.03 -1.45 -3.59
C GLU A 442 -7.92 0.01 -4.01
N ASP A 443 -6.74 0.40 -4.49
CA ASP A 443 -6.55 1.67 -5.17
C ASP A 443 -6.90 1.48 -6.65
N TYR A 444 -7.75 2.34 -7.19
CA TYR A 444 -8.04 2.33 -8.62
C TYR A 444 -7.83 3.71 -9.23
N ARG A 445 -7.57 3.72 -10.54
CA ARG A 445 -7.09 4.92 -11.22
C ARG A 445 -8.13 6.05 -11.11
N GLY A 446 -7.71 7.18 -10.55
CA GLY A 446 -8.50 8.41 -10.46
C GLY A 446 -9.17 8.66 -9.11
N PHE A 447 -9.10 7.72 -8.16
CA PHE A 447 -9.57 7.94 -6.79
C PHE A 447 -8.70 7.20 -5.78
N ASP A 448 -8.27 7.90 -4.73
CA ASP A 448 -7.57 7.34 -3.58
C ASP A 448 -8.33 7.79 -2.33
N VAL A 449 -9.06 6.86 -1.73
CA VAL A 449 -9.88 7.12 -0.55
C VAL A 449 -9.00 7.53 0.64
N VAL A 450 -7.80 6.97 0.79
CA VAL A 450 -6.90 7.35 1.89
C VAL A 450 -6.50 8.81 1.73
N GLU A 451 -6.11 9.23 0.52
CA GLU A 451 -5.76 10.63 0.27
C GLU A 451 -6.95 11.57 0.49
N PHE A 452 -8.18 11.14 0.19
CA PHE A 452 -9.39 11.91 0.49
C PHE A 452 -9.52 12.20 2.00
N TYR A 453 -9.41 11.18 2.86
CA TYR A 453 -9.50 11.38 4.31
C TYR A 453 -8.31 12.18 4.87
N VAL A 454 -7.10 11.99 4.32
CA VAL A 454 -5.93 12.77 4.73
C VAL A 454 -6.18 14.26 4.50
N LYS A 455 -6.69 14.65 3.33
CA LYS A 455 -7.03 16.05 3.03
C LYS A 455 -8.19 16.58 3.88
N LEU A 456 -9.20 15.74 4.11
CA LEU A 456 -10.33 16.09 4.97
C LEU A 456 -9.85 16.43 6.39
N VAL A 457 -8.99 15.57 6.97
CA VAL A 457 -8.45 15.78 8.33
C VAL A 457 -7.45 16.94 8.37
N GLU A 458 -6.62 17.10 7.34
CA GLU A 458 -5.75 18.27 7.20
C GLU A 458 -6.57 19.58 7.17
N GLU A 459 -7.72 19.59 6.47
CA GLU A 459 -8.61 20.75 6.46
C GLU A 459 -9.22 21.01 7.84
N LEU A 460 -9.67 19.96 8.55
CA LEU A 460 -10.17 20.09 9.93
C LEU A 460 -9.10 20.70 10.84
N LYS A 461 -7.88 20.18 10.78
CA LYS A 461 -6.73 20.71 11.52
C LYS A 461 -6.50 22.20 11.21
N ASN A 462 -6.49 22.58 9.92
CA ASN A 462 -6.26 23.96 9.49
C ASN A 462 -7.37 24.92 9.94
N ARG A 463 -8.58 24.41 10.18
CA ARG A 463 -9.70 25.17 10.75
C ARG A 463 -9.66 25.26 12.28
N GLY A 464 -8.68 24.63 12.93
CA GLY A 464 -8.50 24.65 14.39
C GLY A 464 -9.30 23.59 15.15
N PHE A 465 -9.77 22.56 14.44
CA PHE A 465 -10.42 21.39 15.02
C PHE A 465 -9.42 20.31 15.40
#